data_AF-A0A026WHS9-F1
#
_entry.id   AF-A0A026WHS9-F1
#
_cell.length_a   1.000
_cell.length_b   1.000
_cell.length_c   1.000
_cell.angle_alpha   90.00
_cell.angle_beta   90.00
_cell.angle_gamma   90.00
#
_symmetry.space_group_name_H-M   'P 1'
#
loop_
_entity.id
_entity.type
_entity.pdbx_description
1 polymer ?
#
loop_
_entity_poly.entity_id
_entity_poly.type
_entity_poly.pdbx_seq_one_letter_code
_entity_poly.pdbx_strand_id
1 'polypeptide(L)'
;MRGWRDRQRSYNEVRRLFNETFRDQNNGISKSTVERTIRRFEETGINRNRPKSGKSRSETREERAFEVAQAFVENPRLSVSKASQELEMSQTSVRRNLKFINFHPYKIHLVQKLNEDDFDRRNEFCDIMMTRIDQLPNFLFNIAFSDEASFEINGNVNRHNCRFWTDENPHWMREAHTQNPEKLNVWAGIYNNTF
;
A
#
# COMPACT_ATOMS: atom_id res chain seq x y z
N MET A 1 -10.28 25.18 -30.69
CA MET A 1 -11.58 25.38 -31.35
C MET A 1 -11.35 26.11 -32.67
N ARG A 2 -11.60 25.48 -33.82
CA ARG A 2 -11.62 26.19 -35.10
C ARG A 2 -12.91 27.03 -35.15
N GLY A 3 -12.79 28.34 -35.39
CA GLY A 3 -13.93 29.21 -35.72
C GLY A 3 -14.43 30.18 -34.64
N TRP A 4 -13.81 30.29 -33.46
CA TRP A 4 -14.19 31.34 -32.48
C TRP A 4 -13.25 32.55 -32.44
N ARG A 5 -12.07 32.48 -33.09
CA ARG A 5 -11.11 33.60 -33.04
C ARG A 5 -11.67 34.92 -33.57
N ASP A 6 -12.74 34.89 -34.37
CA ASP A 6 -13.30 36.08 -35.02
C ASP A 6 -14.68 36.53 -34.48
N ARG A 7 -15.26 35.89 -33.44
CA ARG A 7 -16.62 36.17 -32.92
C ARG A 7 -17.77 36.17 -33.95
N GLN A 8 -17.54 35.73 -35.19
CA GLN A 8 -18.52 35.85 -36.28
C GLN A 8 -19.60 34.75 -36.30
N ARG A 9 -19.42 33.64 -35.58
CA ARG A 9 -20.31 32.47 -35.67
C ARG A 9 -21.20 32.33 -34.45
N SER A 10 -22.48 32.05 -34.67
CA SER A 10 -23.42 31.80 -33.58
C SER A 10 -23.12 30.48 -32.86
N TYR A 11 -23.48 30.36 -31.58
CA TYR A 11 -23.32 29.09 -30.83
C TYR A 11 -24.01 27.89 -31.50
N ASN A 12 -25.12 28.13 -32.21
CA ASN A 12 -25.84 27.09 -32.95
C ASN A 12 -25.06 26.60 -34.17
N GLU A 13 -24.37 27.51 -34.84
CA GLU A 13 -23.53 27.20 -36.00
C GLU A 13 -22.28 26.44 -35.59
N VAL A 14 -21.65 26.84 -34.47
CA VAL A 14 -20.53 26.11 -33.87
C VAL A 14 -20.95 24.69 -33.46
N ARG A 15 -22.12 24.54 -32.82
CA ARG A 15 -22.69 23.22 -32.49
C ARG A 15 -22.90 22.37 -33.74
N ARG A 16 -23.52 22.94 -34.78
CA ARG A 16 -23.81 22.24 -36.04
C ARG A 16 -22.52 21.74 -36.69
N LEU A 17 -21.56 22.64 -36.91
CA LEU A 17 -20.26 22.30 -37.50
C LEU A 17 -19.51 21.25 -36.68
N PHE A 18 -19.54 21.34 -35.35
CA PHE A 18 -18.88 20.37 -34.49
C PHE A 18 -19.50 18.98 -34.63
N ASN A 19 -20.84 18.87 -34.55
CA ASN A 19 -21.53 17.58 -34.70
C ASN A 19 -21.43 17.01 -36.13
N GLU A 20 -21.38 17.86 -37.15
CA GLU A 20 -21.16 17.44 -38.54
C GLU A 20 -19.74 16.93 -38.79
N THR A 21 -18.74 17.54 -38.14
CA THR A 21 -17.32 17.18 -38.28
C THR A 21 -16.96 15.94 -37.46
N PHE A 22 -17.47 15.86 -36.22
CA PHE A 22 -17.24 14.75 -35.31
C PHE A 22 -18.55 13.98 -35.17
N ARG A 23 -18.83 13.12 -36.16
CA ARG A 23 -20.04 12.29 -36.21
C ARG A 23 -19.96 11.15 -35.18
N ASP A 24 -20.33 11.43 -33.95
CA ASP A 24 -20.57 10.40 -32.94
C ASP A 24 -22.08 10.12 -32.87
N GLN A 25 -22.51 8.98 -33.42
CA GLN A 25 -23.93 8.71 -33.77
C GLN A 25 -24.88 8.74 -32.56
N ASN A 26 -24.37 8.65 -31.33
CA ASN A 26 -25.17 8.61 -30.12
C ASN A 26 -24.89 9.74 -29.11
N ASN A 27 -24.02 10.72 -29.42
CA ASN A 27 -23.61 11.71 -28.42
C ASN A 27 -23.25 13.09 -28.99
N GLY A 28 -24.16 13.67 -29.78
CA GLY A 28 -24.00 15.03 -30.29
C GLY A 28 -24.02 16.07 -29.16
N ILE A 29 -23.15 17.09 -29.25
CA ILE A 29 -23.12 18.15 -28.24
C ILE A 29 -24.32 19.09 -28.39
N SER A 30 -24.84 19.56 -27.27
CA SER A 30 -25.92 20.56 -27.23
C SER A 30 -25.36 21.99 -27.36
N LYS A 31 -26.22 22.93 -27.78
CA LYS A 31 -25.90 24.37 -27.82
C LYS A 31 -25.45 24.87 -26.45
N SER A 32 -26.12 24.44 -25.38
CA SER A 32 -25.80 24.83 -24.00
C SER A 32 -24.44 24.34 -23.52
N THR A 33 -23.92 23.24 -24.08
CA THR A 33 -22.57 22.77 -23.79
C THR A 33 -21.51 23.63 -24.47
N VAL A 34 -21.75 24.06 -25.72
CA VAL A 34 -20.90 25.02 -26.42
C VAL A 34 -20.83 26.34 -25.65
N GLU A 35 -21.99 26.89 -25.29
CA GLU A 35 -22.10 28.14 -24.55
C GLU A 35 -21.42 28.09 -23.18
N ARG A 36 -21.68 27.05 -22.38
CA ARG A 36 -21.04 26.87 -21.06
C ARG A 36 -19.52 26.71 -21.17
N THR A 37 -19.04 26.06 -22.22
CA THR A 37 -17.60 25.86 -22.45
C THR A 37 -16.91 27.16 -22.86
N ILE A 38 -17.52 27.94 -23.75
CA ILE A 38 -17.01 29.26 -24.17
C ILE A 38 -17.03 30.22 -22.99
N ARG A 39 -18.16 30.35 -22.29
CA ARG A 39 -18.26 31.21 -21.10
C ARG A 39 -17.23 30.85 -20.05
N ARG A 40 -17.03 29.55 -19.77
CA ARG A 40 -15.98 29.09 -18.87
C ARG A 40 -14.59 29.51 -19.34
N PHE A 41 -14.31 29.40 -20.63
CA PHE A 41 -13.02 29.78 -21.21
C PHE A 41 -12.80 31.30 -21.17
N GLU A 42 -13.82 32.12 -21.43
CA GLU A 42 -13.73 33.58 -21.33
C GLU A 42 -13.51 34.05 -19.87
N GLU A 43 -14.13 33.37 -18.91
CA GLU A 43 -14.00 33.70 -17.48
C GLU A 43 -12.64 33.25 -16.88
N THR A 44 -12.11 32.07 -17.25
CA THR A 44 -10.93 31.49 -16.59
C THR A 44 -9.68 31.42 -17.48
N GLY A 45 -9.80 31.64 -18.78
CA GLY A 45 -8.72 31.46 -19.77
C GLY A 45 -8.26 30.00 -19.96
N ILE A 46 -8.86 29.04 -19.27
CA ILE A 46 -8.37 27.66 -19.21
C ILE A 46 -9.50 26.68 -19.57
N ASN A 47 -9.22 25.75 -20.48
CA ASN A 47 -10.17 24.69 -20.87
C ASN A 47 -10.13 23.46 -19.93
N ARG A 48 -9.97 23.67 -18.63
CA ARG A 48 -10.04 22.61 -17.60
C ARG A 48 -11.41 22.64 -16.93
N ASN A 49 -11.86 21.49 -16.44
CA ASN A 49 -13.07 21.45 -15.63
C ASN A 49 -12.87 22.27 -14.35
N ARG A 50 -13.92 22.96 -13.90
CA ARG A 50 -13.88 23.65 -12.61
C ARG A 50 -13.65 22.63 -11.50
N PRO A 51 -12.87 22.97 -10.45
CA PRO A 51 -12.79 22.13 -9.27
C PRO A 51 -14.20 21.89 -8.77
N LYS A 52 -14.60 20.62 -8.68
CA LYS A 52 -15.87 20.25 -8.09
C LYS A 52 -15.74 20.49 -6.59
N SER A 53 -16.68 21.24 -6.01
CA SER A 53 -16.85 21.24 -4.55
C SER A 53 -17.20 19.81 -4.15
N GLY A 54 -16.22 19.09 -3.60
CA GLY A 54 -16.47 17.78 -3.03
C GLY A 54 -17.49 17.88 -1.88
N LYS A 55 -18.01 16.73 -1.43
CA LYS A 55 -18.82 16.68 -0.21
C LYS A 55 -17.99 17.29 0.94
N SER A 56 -18.54 18.29 1.63
CA SER A 56 -17.90 18.90 2.80
C SER A 56 -17.60 17.83 3.85
N ARG A 57 -16.44 17.95 4.49
CA ARG A 57 -16.09 17.10 5.63
C ARG A 57 -17.03 17.48 6.78
N SER A 58 -17.68 16.48 7.36
CA SER A 58 -18.44 16.65 8.60
C SER A 58 -17.44 16.63 9.76
N GLU A 59 -17.60 17.53 10.72
CA GLU A 59 -16.83 17.64 11.97
C GLU A 59 -16.81 16.31 12.75
N THR A 60 -17.91 15.57 12.70
CA THR A 60 -18.05 14.19 13.21
C THR A 60 -17.00 13.23 12.64
N ARG A 61 -16.43 13.49 11.45
CA ARG A 61 -15.39 12.64 10.87
C ARG A 61 -14.03 12.81 11.55
N GLU A 62 -13.74 13.99 12.09
CA GLU A 62 -12.47 14.27 12.79
C GLU A 62 -12.49 13.67 14.20
N GLU A 63 -13.60 13.82 14.93
CA GLU A 63 -13.81 13.14 16.22
C GLU A 63 -13.67 11.62 16.11
N ARG A 64 -14.33 11.02 15.11
CA ARG A 64 -14.22 9.58 14.84
C ARG A 64 -12.82 9.14 14.38
N ALA A 65 -12.03 10.04 13.79
CA ALA A 65 -10.65 9.74 13.45
C ALA A 65 -9.76 9.74 14.70
N PHE A 66 -10.03 10.63 15.65
CA PHE A 66 -9.36 10.65 16.95
C PHE A 66 -9.67 9.41 17.79
N GLU A 67 -10.93 8.97 17.85
CA GLU A 67 -11.32 7.70 18.50
C GLU A 67 -10.55 6.50 17.93
N VAL A 68 -10.44 6.43 16.60
CA VAL A 68 -9.65 5.39 15.92
C VAL A 68 -8.18 5.51 16.29
N ALA A 69 -7.60 6.72 16.29
CA ALA A 69 -6.21 6.92 16.67
C ALA A 69 -5.95 6.43 18.10
N GLN A 70 -6.79 6.83 19.05
CA GLN A 70 -6.68 6.45 20.46
C GLN A 70 -6.71 4.93 20.64
N ALA A 71 -7.65 4.22 20.00
CA ALA A 71 -7.75 2.77 20.11
C ALA A 71 -6.47 2.04 19.66
N PHE A 72 -5.82 2.52 18.60
CA PHE A 72 -4.56 1.95 18.10
C PHE A 72 -3.33 2.39 18.90
N VAL A 73 -3.37 3.55 19.55
CA VAL A 73 -2.32 3.98 20.50
C VAL A 73 -2.38 3.15 21.79
N GLU A 74 -3.57 2.94 22.34
CA GLU A 74 -3.78 2.13 23.56
C GLU A 74 -3.44 0.65 23.31
N ASN A 75 -3.81 0.14 22.14
CA ASN A 75 -3.51 -1.23 21.75
C ASN A 75 -3.00 -1.30 20.31
N PRO A 76 -1.68 -1.24 20.11
CA PRO A 76 -1.13 -1.32 18.75
C PRO A 76 -1.36 -2.65 18.04
N ARG A 77 -1.68 -3.72 18.78
CA ARG A 77 -2.00 -5.05 18.25
C ARG A 77 -3.46 -5.18 17.78
N LEU A 78 -4.25 -4.11 17.91
CA LEU A 78 -5.65 -4.13 17.53
C LEU A 78 -5.78 -4.42 16.04
N SER A 79 -6.62 -5.40 15.68
CA SER A 79 -6.94 -5.63 14.28
C SER A 79 -8.00 -4.63 13.83
N VAL A 80 -8.03 -4.30 12.54
CA VAL A 80 -9.10 -3.46 11.96
C VAL A 80 -10.50 -4.05 12.23
N SER A 81 -10.62 -5.38 12.29
CA SER A 81 -11.88 -6.05 12.59
C SER A 81 -12.30 -5.83 14.05
N LYS A 82 -11.35 -5.90 14.99
CA LYS A 82 -11.62 -5.69 16.41
C LYS A 82 -11.93 -4.22 16.69
N ALA A 83 -11.15 -3.30 16.11
CA ALA A 83 -11.41 -1.86 16.15
C ALA A 83 -12.80 -1.51 15.58
N SER A 84 -13.21 -2.18 14.50
CA SER A 84 -14.54 -2.00 13.89
C SER A 84 -15.67 -2.41 14.84
N GLN A 85 -15.47 -3.47 15.63
CA GLN A 85 -16.45 -3.92 16.63
C GLN A 85 -16.48 -2.99 17.85
N GLU A 86 -15.32 -2.59 18.37
CA GLU A 86 -15.21 -1.73 19.56
C GLU A 86 -15.72 -0.31 19.32
N LEU A 87 -15.49 0.24 18.13
CA LEU A 87 -15.88 1.61 17.78
C LEU A 87 -17.25 1.67 17.06
N GLU A 88 -17.91 0.53 16.86
CA GLU A 88 -19.17 0.41 16.10
C GLU A 88 -19.09 1.03 14.68
N MET A 89 -17.94 0.88 14.02
CA MET A 89 -17.67 1.43 12.70
C MET A 89 -17.55 0.32 11.68
N SER A 90 -17.84 0.57 10.39
CA SER A 90 -17.45 -0.39 9.35
C SER A 90 -15.92 -0.46 9.21
N GLN A 91 -15.38 -1.65 8.91
CA GLN A 91 -13.94 -1.84 8.68
C GLN A 91 -13.38 -0.87 7.62
N THR A 92 -14.16 -0.53 6.60
CA THR A 92 -13.80 0.44 5.57
C THR A 92 -13.63 1.84 6.15
N SER A 93 -14.49 2.23 7.10
CA SER A 93 -14.40 3.52 7.78
C SER A 93 -13.15 3.61 8.65
N VAL A 94 -12.86 2.56 9.44
CA VAL A 94 -11.64 2.45 10.24
C VAL A 94 -10.40 2.60 9.35
N ARG A 95 -10.32 1.87 8.22
CA ARG A 95 -9.20 2.00 7.26
C ARG A 95 -9.09 3.41 6.66
N ARG A 96 -10.21 4.08 6.39
CA ARG A 96 -10.21 5.46 5.88
C ARG A 96 -9.72 6.45 6.92
N ASN A 97 -10.06 6.24 8.20
CA ASN A 97 -9.60 7.08 9.29
C ASN A 97 -8.11 6.85 9.57
N LEU A 98 -7.65 5.60 9.60
CA LEU A 98 -6.21 5.27 9.71
C LEU A 98 -5.39 5.95 8.61
N LYS A 99 -5.86 5.90 7.35
CA LYS A 99 -5.22 6.63 6.24
C LYS A 99 -5.28 8.15 6.39
N PHE A 100 -6.34 8.67 7.00
CA PHE A 100 -6.51 10.10 7.20
C PHE A 100 -5.53 10.64 8.25
N ILE A 101 -5.25 9.86 9.30
CA ILE A 101 -4.25 10.18 10.34
C ILE A 101 -2.82 9.74 9.95
N ASN A 102 -2.58 9.35 8.70
CA ASN A 102 -1.28 8.85 8.20
C ASN A 102 -0.72 7.63 8.95
N PHE A 103 -1.59 6.75 9.46
CA PHE A 103 -1.15 5.47 10.02
C PHE A 103 -0.95 4.43 8.92
N HIS A 104 0.13 3.67 9.04
CA HIS A 104 0.56 2.66 8.08
C HIS A 104 0.58 1.28 8.72
N PRO A 105 0.21 0.22 7.97
CA PRO A 105 0.29 -1.13 8.48
C PRO A 105 1.72 -1.67 8.40
N TYR A 106 2.35 -1.89 9.55
CA TYR A 106 3.65 -2.54 9.66
C TYR A 106 3.51 -4.02 10.01
N LYS A 107 4.33 -4.87 9.39
CA LYS A 107 4.43 -6.30 9.73
C LYS A 107 5.53 -6.51 10.77
N ILE A 108 5.30 -7.41 11.72
CA ILE A 108 6.36 -7.86 12.65
C ILE A 108 7.46 -8.53 11.84
N HIS A 109 8.70 -8.17 12.15
CA HIS A 109 9.86 -8.94 11.72
C HIS A 109 10.25 -9.89 12.84
N LEU A 110 10.29 -11.18 12.53
CA LEU A 110 10.93 -12.16 13.40
C LEU A 110 12.41 -12.17 13.03
N VAL A 111 13.25 -11.66 13.90
CA VAL A 111 14.70 -11.71 13.74
C VAL A 111 15.27 -12.67 14.77
N GLN A 112 16.34 -13.39 14.39
CA GLN A 112 17.15 -14.11 15.35
C GLN A 112 17.86 -13.08 16.25
N LYS A 113 18.00 -13.40 17.54
CA LYS A 113 18.78 -12.57 18.44
C LYS A 113 20.26 -12.65 18.01
N LEU A 114 20.82 -11.53 17.59
CA LEU A 114 22.24 -11.41 17.27
C LEU A 114 23.01 -11.01 18.53
N ASN A 115 24.16 -11.62 18.75
CA ASN A 115 25.15 -11.17 19.71
C ASN A 115 26.06 -10.11 19.08
N GLU A 116 26.76 -9.31 19.90
CA GLU A 116 27.63 -8.23 19.41
C GLU A 116 28.72 -8.75 18.45
N ASP A 117 29.29 -9.92 18.73
CA ASP A 117 30.30 -10.58 17.88
C ASP A 117 29.75 -11.08 16.53
N ASP A 118 28.44 -11.24 16.39
CA ASP A 118 27.86 -11.87 15.18
C ASP A 118 27.98 -10.95 13.96
N PHE A 119 28.06 -9.63 14.15
CA PHE A 119 28.22 -8.69 13.05
C PHE A 119 29.56 -8.87 12.34
N ASP A 120 30.65 -8.91 13.10
CA ASP A 120 32.00 -9.06 12.56
C ASP A 120 32.19 -10.44 11.93
N ARG A 121 31.71 -11.51 12.60
CA ARG A 121 31.76 -12.87 12.06
C ARG A 121 31.00 -13.02 10.73
N ARG A 122 29.86 -12.33 10.59
CA ARG A 122 29.08 -12.36 9.34
C ARG A 122 29.79 -11.62 8.21
N ASN A 123 30.44 -10.50 8.50
CA ASN A 123 31.24 -9.78 7.50
C ASN A 123 32.45 -10.61 7.06
N GLU A 124 33.19 -11.19 8.02
CA GLU A 124 34.33 -12.07 7.73
C GLU A 124 33.90 -13.28 6.87
N PHE A 125 32.77 -13.90 7.21
CA PHE A 125 32.21 -14.99 6.42
C PHE A 125 31.91 -14.56 4.97
N CYS A 126 31.31 -13.38 4.78
CA CYS A 126 31.05 -12.84 3.44
C CYS A 126 32.34 -12.65 2.65
N ASP A 127 33.37 -12.06 3.25
CA ASP A 127 34.66 -11.82 2.58
C ASP A 127 35.36 -13.14 2.19
N ILE A 128 35.33 -14.13 3.08
CA ILE A 128 35.85 -15.48 2.82
C ILE A 128 35.08 -16.14 1.67
N MET A 129 33.74 -16.06 1.68
CA MET A 129 32.91 -16.66 0.64
C MET A 129 33.12 -16.00 -0.71
N MET A 130 33.18 -14.67 -0.77
CA MET A 130 33.49 -13.93 -2.01
C MET A 130 34.83 -14.37 -2.59
N THR A 131 35.87 -14.44 -1.75
CA THR A 131 37.19 -14.91 -2.18
C THR A 131 37.16 -16.33 -2.73
N ARG A 132 36.44 -17.25 -2.09
CA ARG A 132 36.32 -18.65 -2.55
C ARG A 132 35.54 -18.76 -3.87
N ILE A 133 34.50 -17.95 -4.06
CA ILE A 133 33.72 -17.91 -5.30
C ILE A 133 34.62 -17.45 -6.46
N ASP A 134 35.47 -16.46 -6.24
CA ASP A 134 36.36 -15.93 -7.28
C ASP A 134 37.52 -16.89 -7.61
N GLN A 135 38.06 -17.60 -6.62
CA GLN A 135 39.23 -18.47 -6.80
C GLN A 135 38.89 -19.87 -7.32
N LEU A 136 37.70 -20.39 -7.02
CA LEU A 136 37.33 -21.77 -7.31
C LEU A 136 36.15 -21.81 -8.29
N PRO A 137 36.40 -22.11 -9.58
CA PRO A 137 35.34 -22.35 -10.54
C PRO A 137 34.37 -23.40 -10.00
N ASN A 138 33.07 -23.12 -10.06
CA ASN A 138 31.98 -23.98 -9.59
C ASN A 138 31.90 -24.23 -8.08
N PHE A 139 32.58 -23.45 -7.24
CA PHE A 139 32.50 -23.60 -5.78
C PHE A 139 31.06 -23.67 -5.25
N LEU A 140 30.19 -22.78 -5.71
CA LEU A 140 28.78 -22.74 -5.30
C LEU A 140 28.01 -24.03 -5.62
N PHE A 141 28.33 -24.72 -6.72
CA PHE A 141 27.67 -25.97 -7.10
C PHE A 141 28.07 -27.15 -6.22
N ASN A 142 29.22 -27.05 -5.54
CA ASN A 142 29.73 -28.06 -4.63
C ASN A 142 29.28 -27.85 -3.18
N ILE A 143 28.48 -26.82 -2.90
CA ILE A 143 27.94 -26.57 -1.57
C ILE A 143 26.61 -27.32 -1.42
N ALA A 144 26.55 -28.18 -0.41
CA ALA A 144 25.29 -28.73 0.10
C ALA A 144 24.78 -27.83 1.22
N PHE A 145 23.65 -27.18 0.99
CA PHE A 145 22.95 -26.42 2.03
C PHE A 145 22.03 -27.36 2.79
N SER A 146 21.96 -27.24 4.10
CA SER A 146 20.97 -27.96 4.91
C SER A 146 20.38 -27.02 5.95
N ASP A 147 19.10 -27.19 6.24
CA ASP A 147 18.42 -26.42 7.28
C ASP A 147 17.40 -27.29 8.01
N GLU A 148 17.05 -26.86 9.23
CA GLU A 148 15.98 -27.44 10.03
C GLU A 148 14.88 -26.39 10.24
N ALA A 149 13.64 -26.74 9.90
CA ALA A 149 12.48 -25.90 10.12
C ALA A 149 11.50 -26.55 11.09
N SER A 150 11.14 -25.83 12.16
CA SER A 150 10.09 -26.22 13.10
C SER A 150 8.75 -25.56 12.74
N PHE A 151 7.70 -26.37 12.61
CA PHE A 151 6.33 -25.91 12.41
C PHE A 151 5.52 -26.17 13.68
N GLU A 152 4.91 -25.13 14.25
CA GLU A 152 4.03 -25.28 15.42
C GLU A 152 2.61 -25.67 14.96
N ILE A 153 2.09 -26.79 15.49
CA ILE A 153 0.75 -27.29 15.15
C ILE A 153 -0.34 -26.37 15.73
N ASN A 154 -0.01 -25.68 16.82
CA ASN A 154 -0.96 -24.88 17.60
C ASN A 154 -1.23 -23.50 16.98
N GLY A 155 -0.69 -23.22 15.79
CA GLY A 155 -0.95 -21.97 15.05
C GLY A 155 -0.50 -20.71 15.79
N ASN A 156 0.50 -20.82 16.67
CA ASN A 156 0.91 -19.70 17.50
C ASN A 156 1.53 -18.62 16.62
N VAL A 157 0.67 -17.65 16.32
CA VAL A 157 0.91 -16.42 15.58
C VAL A 157 1.14 -16.65 14.10
N ASN A 158 0.03 -16.57 13.38
CA ASN A 158 0.04 -16.33 11.96
C ASN A 158 0.64 -14.95 11.67
N ARG A 159 1.91 -14.92 11.24
CA ARG A 159 2.69 -13.73 10.89
C ARG A 159 1.96 -12.85 9.86
N HIS A 160 1.12 -13.44 9.01
CA HIS A 160 0.32 -12.70 8.03
C HIS A 160 -0.76 -11.81 8.67
N ASN A 161 -1.20 -12.17 9.87
CA ASN A 161 -2.28 -11.48 10.59
C ASN A 161 -1.76 -10.49 11.65
N CYS A 162 -0.47 -10.53 11.99
CA CYS A 162 0.15 -9.58 12.90
C CYS A 162 0.60 -8.32 12.17
N ARG A 163 -0.34 -7.40 11.97
CA ARG A 163 -0.09 -6.05 11.49
C ARG A 163 -0.44 -5.03 12.55
N PHE A 164 0.39 -4.01 12.65
CA PHE A 164 0.19 -2.91 13.57
C PHE A 164 0.04 -1.63 12.77
N TRP A 165 -0.78 -0.71 13.26
CA TRP A 165 -0.98 0.57 12.61
C TRP A 165 -0.34 1.66 13.45
N THR A 166 0.66 2.31 12.90
CA THR A 166 1.41 3.40 13.54
C THR A 166 1.76 4.45 12.47
N ASP A 167 2.08 5.67 12.90
CA ASP A 167 2.64 6.72 12.05
C ASP A 167 4.10 6.46 11.71
N GLU A 168 4.89 5.93 12.66
CA GLU A 168 6.29 5.58 12.48
C GLU A 168 6.56 4.09 12.65
N ASN A 169 7.53 3.53 11.91
CA ASN A 169 7.86 2.11 12.01
C ASN A 169 8.43 1.80 13.41
N PRO A 170 7.71 1.01 14.24
CA PRO A 170 8.15 0.75 15.62
C PRO A 170 9.28 -0.30 15.69
N HIS A 171 9.73 -0.83 14.54
CA HIS A 171 10.72 -1.91 14.46
C HIS A 171 10.41 -3.07 15.42
N TRP A 172 9.12 -3.39 15.58
CA TRP A 172 8.72 -4.39 16.56
C TRP A 172 9.27 -5.76 16.23
N MET A 173 10.04 -6.26 17.19
CA MET A 173 10.53 -7.62 17.26
C MET A 173 9.75 -8.32 18.37
N ARG A 174 9.39 -9.58 18.13
CA ARG A 174 8.73 -10.38 19.16
C ARG A 174 9.52 -11.66 19.38
N GLU A 175 9.95 -11.86 20.61
CA GLU A 175 10.51 -13.12 21.06
C GLU A 175 9.40 -14.18 21.05
N ALA A 176 9.61 -15.26 20.28
CA ALA A 176 8.69 -16.39 20.24
C ALA A 176 9.15 -17.41 21.28
N HIS A 177 8.77 -17.20 22.55
CA HIS A 177 8.95 -18.20 23.59
C HIS A 177 7.61 -18.89 23.86
N THR A 178 7.44 -20.08 23.31
CA THR A 178 6.39 -21.01 23.75
C THR A 178 7.10 -22.21 24.35
N GLN A 179 6.93 -22.45 25.66
CA GLN A 179 7.72 -23.47 26.35
C GLN A 179 7.35 -24.92 26.00
N ASN A 180 6.16 -25.22 25.45
CA ASN A 180 5.79 -26.58 25.01
C ASN A 180 4.66 -26.63 23.94
N PRO A 181 4.79 -26.09 22.72
CA PRO A 181 3.83 -26.39 21.65
C PRO A 181 4.24 -27.71 20.97
N GLU A 182 3.27 -28.48 20.47
CA GLU A 182 3.58 -29.62 19.59
C GLU A 182 4.18 -29.07 18.29
N LYS A 183 5.39 -29.55 17.97
CA LYS A 183 6.18 -29.09 16.82
C LYS A 183 6.47 -30.25 15.89
N LEU A 184 6.35 -29.99 14.60
CA LEU A 184 6.93 -30.84 13.56
C LEU A 184 8.27 -30.23 13.14
N ASN A 185 9.37 -30.96 13.34
CA ASN A 185 10.68 -30.57 12.82
C ASN A 185 10.91 -31.28 11.49
N VAL A 186 11.31 -30.50 10.49
CA VAL A 186 11.65 -31.00 9.16
C VAL A 186 13.09 -30.61 8.88
N TRP A 187 13.91 -31.60 8.47
CA TRP A 187 15.25 -31.37 7.96
C TRP A 187 15.24 -31.51 6.45
N ALA A 188 15.90 -30.60 5.75
CA ALA A 188 16.07 -30.67 4.30
C ALA A 188 17.48 -30.26 3.90
N GLY A 189 18.02 -30.94 2.90
CA GLY A 189 19.28 -30.61 2.24
C GLY A 189 19.05 -30.31 0.77
N ILE A 190 19.72 -29.28 0.25
CA ILE A 190 19.71 -28.91 -1.16
C ILE A 190 21.16 -28.96 -1.65
N TYR A 191 21.37 -29.71 -2.72
CA TYR A 191 22.65 -29.80 -3.41
C TYR A 191 22.42 -29.55 -4.90
N ASN A 192 23.30 -28.76 -5.52
CA ASN A 192 23.31 -28.54 -6.97
C ASN A 192 21.95 -28.09 -7.57
N ASN A 193 21.17 -27.26 -6.86
CA ASN A 193 19.82 -26.82 -7.25
C ASN A 193 18.81 -27.97 -7.56
N THR A 194 19.07 -29.16 -7.06
CA THR A 194 18.14 -30.30 -7.13
C THR A 194 17.43 -30.49 -5.80
N PHE A 195 16.08 -30.51 -5.85
CA PHE A 195 15.18 -30.88 -4.76
C PHE A 195 14.87 -32.37 -4.80
#